data_AF-A0A399EB64-F1
#
_entry.id   AF-A0A399EB64-F1
#
_cell.length_a   1.000
_cell.length_b   1.000
_cell.length_c   1.000
_cell.angle_alpha   90.00
_cell.angle_beta   90.00
_cell.angle_gamma   90.00
#
_symmetry.space_group_name_H-M   'P 1'
#
loop_
_entity.id
_entity.type
_entity.pdbx_description
1 polymer ?
#
loop_
_entity_poly.entity_id
_entity_poly.type
_entity_poly.pdbx_seq_one_letter_code
_entity_poly.pdbx_strand_id
1 'polypeptide(L)'
;MSYQRLGGRLRWEVAGLPGGLAAEVEADGPFASYRYSAAAGAREEAAEPGPYTLRFAEVRAPDGSGVWRPDPPSLRAEVPSEGVGEAGTVRYRFERYPGMLELDVRFEDGAPGVAPRVCVYPSDGSAVDPGARVYECP
;
A
#
# COMPACT_ATOMS: atom_id res chain seq x y z
N MET A 1 -31.43 30.79 -11.12
CA MET A 1 -30.13 31.01 -10.45
C MET A 1 -29.37 29.69 -10.44
N SER A 2 -28.29 29.57 -11.22
CA SER A 2 -27.40 28.42 -11.12
C SER A 2 -26.32 28.75 -10.09
N TYR A 3 -26.26 27.99 -9.01
CA TYR A 3 -25.13 28.05 -8.09
C TYR A 3 -23.98 27.27 -8.71
N GLN A 4 -22.98 27.97 -9.25
CA GLN A 4 -21.76 27.33 -9.73
C GLN A 4 -20.81 27.20 -8.54
N ARG A 5 -20.68 25.98 -8.00
CA ARG A 5 -19.73 25.69 -6.93
C ARG A 5 -18.32 25.77 -7.54
N LEU A 6 -17.54 26.78 -7.13
CA LEU A 6 -16.13 26.87 -7.54
C LEU A 6 -15.39 25.69 -6.90
N GLY A 7 -14.74 24.89 -7.74
CA GLY A 7 -13.96 23.73 -7.32
C GLY A 7 -12.52 24.12 -7.06
N GLY A 8 -11.96 23.61 -5.97
CA GLY A 8 -10.52 23.63 -5.74
C GLY A 8 -9.84 22.43 -6.38
N ARG A 9 -8.52 22.33 -6.17
CA ARG A 9 -7.73 21.16 -6.57
C ARG A 9 -6.87 20.71 -5.40
N LEU A 10 -6.74 19.40 -5.22
CA LEU A 10 -5.87 18.78 -4.23
C LEU A 10 -4.64 18.23 -4.93
N ARG A 11 -3.45 18.67 -4.52
CA ARG A 11 -2.18 18.21 -5.11
C ARG A 11 -1.29 17.51 -4.08
N TRP A 12 -0.72 16.38 -4.48
CA TRP A 12 0.24 15.61 -3.70
C TRP A 12 1.23 14.91 -4.62
N GLU A 13 2.32 14.39 -4.06
CA GLU A 13 3.32 13.65 -4.81
C GLU A 13 3.64 12.32 -4.13
N VAL A 14 3.78 11.27 -4.94
CA VAL A 14 4.27 9.98 -4.48
C VAL A 14 5.71 9.79 -4.96
N ALA A 15 6.64 9.63 -4.04
CA ALA A 15 8.05 9.38 -4.34
C ALA A 15 8.49 7.99 -3.84
N GLY A 16 9.54 7.43 -4.45
CA GLY A 16 10.19 6.22 -3.97
C GLY A 16 9.57 4.89 -4.42
N LEU A 17 8.34 4.88 -4.96
CA LEU A 17 7.79 3.67 -5.58
C LEU A 17 8.48 3.39 -6.93
N PRO A 18 8.89 2.14 -7.21
CA PRO A 18 9.42 1.75 -8.50
C PRO A 18 8.33 1.73 -9.58
N GLY A 19 8.75 1.79 -10.84
CA GLY A 19 7.83 1.71 -11.98
C GLY A 19 7.01 0.42 -11.98
N GLY A 20 5.74 0.53 -12.37
CA GLY A 20 4.79 -0.60 -12.40
C GLY A 20 4.06 -0.85 -11.07
N LEU A 21 4.42 -0.17 -9.98
CA LEU A 21 3.69 -0.19 -8.72
C LEU A 21 2.81 1.05 -8.54
N ALA A 22 1.68 0.87 -7.87
CA ALA A 22 0.79 1.94 -7.45
C ALA A 22 0.27 1.67 -6.03
N ALA A 23 0.18 2.72 -5.22
CA ALA A 23 -0.40 2.68 -3.89
C ALA A 23 -1.89 3.03 -3.91
N GLU A 24 -2.68 2.38 -3.06
CA GLU A 24 -4.02 2.86 -2.72
C GLU A 24 -3.88 4.08 -1.80
N VAL A 25 -4.61 5.15 -2.13
CA VAL A 25 -4.67 6.38 -1.33
C VAL A 25 -6.12 6.68 -1.01
N GLU A 26 -6.45 6.74 0.26
CA GLU A 26 -7.76 7.19 0.73
C GLU A 26 -7.67 8.69 1.06
N ALA A 27 -8.57 9.49 0.52
CA ALA A 27 -8.67 10.91 0.81
C ALA A 27 -10.00 11.20 1.50
N ASP A 28 -9.98 11.45 2.80
CA ASP A 28 -11.15 11.93 3.52
C ASP A 28 -11.25 13.44 3.37
N GLY A 29 -12.27 13.89 2.64
CA GLY A 29 -12.62 15.28 2.50
C GLY A 29 -13.75 15.70 3.45
N PRO A 30 -14.18 16.97 3.37
CA PRO A 30 -15.19 17.53 4.26
C PRO A 30 -16.59 16.95 4.04
N PHE A 31 -16.90 16.49 2.83
CA PHE A 31 -18.24 16.00 2.45
C PHE A 31 -18.25 14.55 1.94
N ALA A 32 -17.10 14.02 1.51
CA ALA A 32 -16.96 12.69 0.94
C ALA A 32 -15.54 12.15 1.09
N SER A 33 -15.42 10.83 1.01
CA SER A 33 -14.14 10.13 0.94
C SER A 33 -13.91 9.60 -0.48
N TYR A 34 -12.66 9.66 -0.92
CA TYR A 34 -12.24 9.26 -2.26
C TYR A 34 -11.14 8.19 -2.17
N ARG A 35 -11.02 7.35 -3.20
CA ARG A 35 -9.94 6.36 -3.33
C ARG A 35 -9.22 6.54 -4.64
N TYR A 36 -7.90 6.58 -4.59
CA TYR A 36 -7.02 6.74 -5.73
C TYR A 36 -6.03 5.58 -5.83
N SER A 37 -5.61 5.26 -7.05
CA SER A 37 -4.45 4.42 -7.33
C SER A 37 -3.31 5.30 -7.83
N ALA A 38 -2.27 5.50 -7.00
CA ALA A 38 -1.20 6.44 -7.25
C ALA A 38 0.13 5.73 -7.50
N ALA A 39 0.62 5.79 -8.74
CA ALA A 39 2.01 5.49 -9.07
C ALA A 39 2.92 6.66 -8.65
N ALA A 40 4.23 6.47 -8.74
CA ALA A 40 5.19 7.55 -8.47
C ALA A 40 4.97 8.77 -9.39
N GLY A 41 5.10 9.96 -8.81
CA GLY A 41 4.94 11.25 -9.46
C GLY A 41 3.89 12.14 -8.80
N ALA A 42 3.74 13.35 -9.35
CA ALA A 42 2.74 14.31 -8.93
C ALA A 42 1.32 13.87 -9.32
N ARG A 43 0.37 14.16 -8.45
CA ARG A 43 -1.07 13.94 -8.62
C ARG A 43 -1.79 15.24 -8.29
N GLU A 44 -2.78 15.58 -9.11
CA GLU A 44 -3.65 16.72 -8.89
C GLU A 44 -5.07 16.30 -9.25
N GLU A 45 -5.98 16.38 -8.29
CA GLU A 45 -7.38 15.99 -8.46
C GLU A 45 -8.30 17.18 -8.19
N ALA A 46 -9.44 17.21 -8.88
CA ALA A 46 -10.50 18.15 -8.55
C ALA A 46 -11.02 17.82 -7.15
N ALA A 47 -11.13 18.84 -6.30
CA ALA A 47 -11.54 18.69 -4.92
C ALA A 47 -12.48 19.81 -4.50
N GLU A 48 -13.36 19.50 -3.56
CA GLU A 48 -14.21 20.51 -2.96
C GLU A 48 -13.39 21.35 -1.98
N PRO A 49 -13.76 22.60 -1.72
CA PRO A 49 -13.04 23.41 -0.74
C PRO A 49 -13.20 22.83 0.67
N GLY A 50 -12.10 22.83 1.43
CA GLY A 50 -12.06 22.43 2.84
C GLY A 50 -10.88 21.51 3.19
N PRO A 51 -10.90 20.93 4.41
CA PRO A 51 -9.81 20.12 4.91
C PRO A 51 -9.84 18.69 4.34
N TYR A 52 -8.67 18.21 3.91
CA TYR A 52 -8.47 16.83 3.45
C TYR A 52 -7.41 16.12 4.29
N THR A 53 -7.65 14.84 4.59
CA THR A 53 -6.64 13.91 5.12
C THR A 53 -6.41 12.78 4.13
N LEU A 54 -5.19 12.68 3.61
CA LEU A 54 -4.74 11.61 2.73
C LEU A 54 -4.08 10.51 3.56
N ARG A 55 -4.53 9.25 3.41
CA ARG A 55 -3.90 8.07 4.00
C ARG A 55 -3.35 7.17 2.89
N PHE A 56 -2.10 6.79 3.03
CA PHE A 56 -1.36 6.03 2.04
C PHE A 56 -1.22 4.58 2.50
N ALA A 57 -1.65 3.63 1.67
CA ALA A 57 -1.50 2.22 1.96
C ALA A 57 -0.07 1.73 1.66
N GLU A 58 0.34 0.66 2.33
CA GLU A 58 1.57 -0.07 2.00
C GLU A 58 1.42 -0.81 0.66
N VAL A 59 2.52 -0.95 -0.08
CA VAL A 59 2.53 -1.68 -1.37
C VAL A 59 3.44 -2.88 -1.27
N ARG A 60 2.89 -4.08 -1.49
CA ARG A 60 3.70 -5.31 -1.50
C ARG A 60 4.53 -5.40 -2.78
N ALA A 61 5.77 -5.88 -2.66
CA ALA A 61 6.56 -6.17 -3.85
C ALA A 61 5.96 -7.38 -4.62
N PRO A 62 5.84 -7.32 -5.96
CA PRO A 62 5.26 -8.41 -6.75
C PRO A 62 6.03 -9.73 -6.65
N ASP A 63 7.34 -9.65 -6.40
CA ASP A 63 8.22 -10.80 -6.19
C ASP A 63 8.14 -11.35 -4.75
N GLY A 64 7.26 -10.79 -3.91
CA GLY A 64 7.12 -11.18 -2.51
C GLY A 64 8.29 -10.78 -1.61
N SER A 65 9.31 -10.10 -2.11
CA SER A 65 10.56 -9.87 -1.36
C SER A 65 10.43 -8.88 -0.19
N GLY A 66 9.33 -8.15 -0.08
CA GLY A 66 9.13 -7.14 0.95
C GLY A 66 7.90 -6.26 0.75
N VAL A 67 7.90 -5.14 1.45
CA VAL A 67 6.84 -4.13 1.43
C VAL A 67 7.42 -2.73 1.29
N TRP A 68 6.75 -1.89 0.51
CA TRP A 68 7.02 -0.46 0.42
C TRP A 68 6.12 0.26 1.43
N ARG A 69 6.74 0.91 2.42
CA ARG A 69 6.03 1.68 3.44
C ARG A 69 6.05 3.18 3.15
N PRO A 70 4.92 3.89 3.26
CA PRO A 70 4.88 5.33 3.15
C PRO A 70 5.44 6.03 4.40
N ASP A 71 6.23 7.08 4.20
CA ASP A 71 6.67 8.00 5.24
C ASP A 71 6.48 9.46 4.76
N PRO A 72 5.61 10.26 5.41
CA PRO A 72 4.67 9.87 6.46
C PRO A 72 3.51 9.01 5.92
N PRO A 73 2.80 8.24 6.76
CA PRO A 73 1.67 7.41 6.32
C PRO A 73 0.39 8.23 6.02
N SER A 74 0.36 9.51 6.42
CA SER A 74 -0.71 10.43 6.07
C SER A 74 -0.22 11.85 5.85
N LEU A 75 -0.94 12.58 5.00
CA LEU A 75 -0.74 14.00 4.73
C LEU A 75 -2.05 14.75 4.95
N ARG A 76 -1.95 16.07 5.17
CA ARG A 76 -3.12 16.95 5.31
C ARG A 76 -2.97 18.13 4.38
N ALA A 77 -4.09 18.59 3.85
CA ALA A 77 -4.15 19.79 3.02
C ALA A 77 -5.44 20.55 3.30
N GLU A 78 -5.38 21.87 3.09
CA GLU A 78 -6.56 22.73 3.03
C GLU A 78 -6.77 23.12 1.58
N VAL A 79 -7.93 22.77 1.01
CA VAL A 79 -8.28 23.08 -0.37
C VAL A 79 -9.06 24.41 -0.40
N PRO A 80 -8.56 25.46 -1.07
CA PRO A 80 -9.27 26.74 -1.14
C PRO A 80 -10.47 26.69 -2.10
N SER A 81 -11.37 27.66 -2.00
CA SER A 81 -12.52 27.83 -2.91
C SER A 81 -12.15 28.04 -4.37
N GLU A 82 -10.92 28.49 -4.63
CA GLU A 82 -10.30 28.60 -5.93
C GLU A 82 -8.79 28.49 -5.74
N GLY A 83 -8.15 27.54 -6.43
CA GLY A 83 -6.70 27.30 -6.30
C GLY A 83 -6.36 25.84 -6.01
N VAL A 84 -5.16 25.65 -5.46
CA VAL A 84 -4.59 24.32 -5.19
C VAL A 84 -4.26 24.21 -3.70
N GLY A 85 -4.79 23.18 -3.05
CA GLY A 85 -4.37 22.74 -1.73
C GLY A 85 -3.21 21.75 -1.85
N GLU A 86 -2.06 22.12 -1.30
CA GLU A 86 -0.83 21.32 -1.37
C GLU A 86 -0.71 20.41 -0.13
N ALA A 87 -0.76 19.09 -0.32
CA ALA A 87 -0.54 18.13 0.77
C ALA A 87 0.94 17.80 1.00
N GLY A 88 1.78 18.02 -0.02
CA GLY A 88 3.20 17.66 -0.02
C GLY A 88 3.50 16.29 -0.64
N THR A 89 4.66 15.74 -0.28
CA THR A 89 5.19 14.50 -0.86
C THR A 89 5.20 13.39 0.18
N VAL A 90 4.66 12.22 -0.17
CA VAL A 90 4.87 10.97 0.58
C VAL A 90 6.04 10.21 -0.05
N ARG A 91 6.97 9.72 0.77
CA ARG A 91 8.10 8.91 0.27
C ARG A 91 7.95 7.47 0.71
N TYR A 92 7.91 6.57 -0.24
CA TYR A 92 7.94 5.13 0.00
C TYR A 92 9.37 4.64 0.17
N ARG A 93 9.58 3.79 1.17
CA ARG A 93 10.84 3.07 1.39
C ARG A 93 10.59 1.58 1.39
N PHE A 94 11.48 0.84 0.76
CA PHE A 94 11.40 -0.61 0.70
C PHE A 94 11.95 -1.24 1.98
N GLU A 95 11.14 -2.09 2.61
CA GLU A 95 11.52 -2.95 3.71
C GLU A 95 11.47 -4.39 3.24
N ARG A 96 12.64 -4.99 3.12
CA ARG A 96 12.80 -6.40 2.72
C ARG A 96 12.27 -7.30 3.83
N TYR A 97 11.47 -8.29 3.48
CA TYR A 97 11.15 -9.36 4.43
C TYR A 97 12.43 -10.15 4.70
N PRO A 98 12.73 -10.50 5.97
CA PRO A 98 13.99 -11.16 6.34
C PRO A 98 14.23 -12.51 5.64
N GLY A 99 13.19 -13.12 5.05
CA GLY A 99 13.30 -14.20 4.08
C GLY A 99 11.90 -14.63 3.64
N MET A 100 11.76 -15.00 2.37
CA MET A 100 10.57 -15.69 1.87
C MET A 100 10.97 -17.14 1.60
N LEU A 101 10.22 -18.08 2.17
CA LEU A 101 10.38 -19.50 1.89
C LEU A 101 9.18 -19.98 1.08
N GLU A 102 9.44 -20.50 -0.12
CA GLU A 102 8.46 -21.21 -0.93
C GLU A 102 8.66 -22.72 -0.72
N LEU A 103 7.57 -23.43 -0.40
CA LEU A 103 7.57 -24.88 -0.14
C LEU A 103 6.55 -25.55 -1.05
N ASP A 104 7.02 -26.38 -1.98
CA ASP A 104 6.20 -27.33 -2.71
C ASP A 104 6.28 -28.69 -2.03
N VAL A 105 5.16 -29.15 -1.46
CA VAL A 105 5.08 -30.45 -0.77
C VAL A 105 4.22 -31.37 -1.61
N ARG A 106 4.88 -32.31 -2.31
CA ARG A 106 4.20 -33.34 -3.10
C ARG A 106 4.30 -34.68 -2.41
N PHE A 107 3.17 -35.39 -2.40
CA PHE A 107 3.13 -36.80 -2.03
C PHE A 107 3.36 -37.61 -3.29
N GLU A 108 4.57 -38.16 -3.48
CA GLU A 108 4.84 -39.02 -4.63
C GLU A 108 4.21 -40.41 -4.47
N ASP A 109 4.16 -40.95 -3.24
CA ASP A 109 3.50 -42.22 -2.91
C ASP A 109 3.08 -42.26 -1.43
N GLY A 110 1.78 -42.21 -1.15
CA GLY A 110 1.25 -42.14 0.22
C GLY A 110 0.86 -43.50 0.79
N ALA A 111 1.48 -43.93 1.89
CA ALA A 111 0.89 -44.97 2.74
C ALA A 111 -0.44 -44.45 3.31
N PRO A 112 -1.57 -45.17 3.17
CA PRO A 112 -2.86 -44.71 3.66
C PRO A 112 -2.82 -44.48 5.18
N GLY A 113 -3.20 -43.28 5.62
CA GLY A 113 -3.29 -42.91 7.04
C GLY A 113 -2.13 -42.10 7.62
N VAL A 114 -1.17 -41.66 6.81
CA VAL A 114 -0.07 -40.78 7.28
C VAL A 114 -0.40 -39.30 7.02
N ALA A 115 -0.31 -38.47 8.06
CA ALA A 115 -0.38 -37.01 7.97
C ALA A 115 1.03 -36.43 8.20
N PRO A 116 1.81 -36.10 7.16
CA PRO A 116 3.13 -35.53 7.37
C PRO A 116 3.02 -34.14 7.99
N ARG A 117 4.05 -33.78 8.75
CA ARG A 117 4.23 -32.44 9.29
C ARG A 117 5.47 -31.84 8.66
N VAL A 118 5.33 -30.65 8.11
CA VAL A 118 6.47 -29.86 7.60
C VAL A 118 6.79 -28.79 8.63
N CYS A 119 8.02 -28.83 9.14
CA CYS A 119 8.54 -27.83 10.07
C CYS A 119 9.57 -26.98 9.34
N VAL A 120 9.45 -25.66 9.46
CA VAL A 120 10.34 -24.69 8.83
C VAL A 120 11.18 -24.01 9.90
N TYR A 121 12.50 -23.97 9.68
CA TYR A 121 13.44 -23.27 10.54
C TYR A 121 14.36 -22.38 9.70
N PRO A 122 14.55 -21.11 10.09
CA PRO A 122 15.59 -20.27 9.52
C PRO A 122 16.98 -20.86 9.79
N SER A 123 17.84 -20.86 8.77
CA SER A 123 19.19 -21.44 8.87
C SER A 123 20.12 -20.71 9.86
N ASP A 124 19.80 -19.46 10.18
CA ASP A 124 20.48 -18.62 11.17
C ASP A 124 19.94 -18.81 12.59
N GLY A 125 18.95 -19.70 12.77
CA GLY A 125 18.29 -19.96 14.06
C GLY A 125 17.33 -18.85 14.50
N SER A 126 17.04 -17.88 13.63
CA SER A 126 16.04 -16.85 13.93
C SER A 126 14.62 -17.43 14.05
N ALA A 127 13.72 -16.71 14.69
CA ALA A 127 12.32 -17.12 14.80
C ALA A 127 11.55 -16.72 13.53
N VAL A 128 10.71 -17.63 13.03
CA VAL A 128 9.70 -17.29 12.02
C VAL A 128 8.59 -16.51 12.71
N ASP A 129 8.14 -15.40 12.10
CA ASP A 129 6.98 -14.65 12.59
C ASP A 129 5.77 -15.60 12.70
N PRO A 130 5.12 -15.72 13.88
CA PRO A 130 3.93 -16.55 14.06
C PRO A 130 2.74 -16.11 13.18
N GLY A 131 2.75 -14.89 12.64
CA GLY A 131 1.79 -14.40 11.65
C GLY A 131 2.17 -14.67 10.19
N ALA A 132 3.30 -15.34 9.93
CA ALA A 132 3.71 -15.71 8.58
C ALA A 132 2.67 -16.63 7.93
N ARG A 133 2.14 -16.23 6.78
CA ARG A 133 1.18 -17.02 6.03
C ARG A 133 1.90 -17.98 5.10
N VAL A 134 1.65 -19.27 5.26
CA VAL A 134 1.91 -20.27 4.23
C VAL A 134 0.74 -20.18 3.25
N TYR A 135 1.00 -19.71 2.02
CA TYR A 135 -0.02 -19.72 0.98
C TYR A 135 -0.10 -21.14 0.41
N GLU A 136 -1.26 -21.77 0.52
CA GLU A 136 -1.55 -22.99 -0.23
C GLU A 136 -1.70 -22.61 -1.71
N CYS A 137 -0.94 -23.26 -2.60
CA CYS A 137 -1.13 -23.11 -4.04
C CYS A 137 -2.42 -23.86 -4.48
N PRO A 138 -3.13 -23.36 -5.52
CA PRO A 138 -4.25 -24.08 -6.13
C PRO A 138 -3.84 -25.37 -6.83
#